data_AF-A0A5C3P9C1-F1
#
_entry.id   AF-A0A5C3P9C1-F1
#
_cell.length_a   1.000
_cell.length_b   1.000
_cell.length_c   1.000
_cell.angle_alpha   90.00
_cell.angle_beta   90.00
_cell.angle_gamma   90.00
#
_symmetry.space_group_name_H-M   'P 1'
#
loop_
_entity.id
_entity.type
_entity.pdbx_description
1 polymer ?
#
loop_
_entity_poly.entity_id
_entity_poly.type
_entity_poly.pdbx_seq_one_letter_code
_entity_poly.pdbx_strand_id
1 'polypeptide(L)'
;RYYISNLYGGSTQTTFPKISDYRVAWHGLADWAFLTLEFNPHAPTRPGHSGLFFSPRKAWDGWHGTQRPLRTFVRLAESKWVYMGQYKFEPGISLTSDEWKKQRDKVRSTWAYGVHVSQWGSEVTRRVWFRKERGADYEPTKEELEDAALRMGDIRKEVTLQDMIAAYDQGEEEIGTYKMTCVGYDEEFVRILERNAQHYKVPLTNDKKGTGKGTGEGARKGTRSKRKQTETTKLESHQE
;
A
#
# COMPACT_ATOMS: atom_id res chain seq x y z
N ARG A 1 -2.40 2.03 14.66
CA ARG A 1 -2.99 1.41 13.44
C ARG A 1 -3.78 0.14 13.72
N TYR A 2 -3.18 -0.89 14.33
CA TYR A 2 -3.87 -2.16 14.58
C TYR A 2 -5.14 -2.02 15.41
N TYR A 3 -5.14 -1.12 16.41
CA TYR A 3 -6.32 -0.87 17.22
C TYR A 3 -7.55 -0.47 16.38
N ILE A 4 -7.40 0.56 15.54
CA ILE A 4 -8.48 1.00 14.63
C ILE A 4 -8.87 -0.11 13.65
N SER A 5 -7.90 -0.82 13.08
CA SER A 5 -8.16 -1.92 12.13
C SER A 5 -8.93 -3.09 12.77
N ASN A 6 -8.69 -3.41 14.05
CA ASN A 6 -9.40 -4.47 14.76
C ASN A 6 -10.87 -4.09 15.04
N LEU A 7 -11.11 -2.84 15.45
CA LEU A 7 -12.45 -2.34 15.77
C LEU A 7 -13.29 -2.07 14.52
N TYR A 8 -12.71 -1.38 13.54
CA TYR A 8 -13.41 -0.84 12.38
C TYR A 8 -13.08 -1.55 11.06
N GLY A 9 -12.18 -2.53 11.07
CA GLY A 9 -11.76 -3.26 9.88
C GLY A 9 -10.71 -2.54 9.02
N GLY A 10 -10.48 -3.10 7.83
CA GLY A 10 -9.53 -2.57 6.85
C GLY A 10 -8.09 -3.04 7.06
N SER A 11 -7.33 -3.08 5.97
CA SER A 11 -5.89 -3.45 5.99
C SER A 11 -5.11 -2.52 6.92
N THR A 12 -4.03 -3.01 7.55
CA THR A 12 -3.12 -2.19 8.38
C THR A 12 -2.05 -1.47 7.57
N GLN A 13 -1.89 -1.81 6.28
CA GLN A 13 -0.81 -1.31 5.43
C GLN A 13 -1.28 -0.24 4.43
N THR A 14 -2.55 -0.27 4.03
CA THR A 14 -3.06 0.67 3.03
C THR A 14 -3.35 2.04 3.66
N THR A 15 -3.03 3.10 2.89
CA THR A 15 -3.32 4.50 3.25
C THR A 15 -4.81 4.75 3.37
N PHE A 16 -5.60 4.28 2.39
CA PHE A 16 -7.06 4.41 2.35
C PHE A 16 -7.68 3.00 2.36
N PRO A 17 -7.81 2.35 3.52
CA PRO A 17 -8.33 0.99 3.59
C PRO A 17 -9.81 0.95 3.20
N LYS A 18 -10.16 0.04 2.29
CA LYS A 18 -11.55 -0.36 2.08
C LYS A 18 -12.04 -1.12 3.32
N ILE A 19 -13.18 -0.72 3.85
CA ILE A 19 -13.88 -1.40 4.93
C ILE A 19 -14.95 -2.31 4.32
N SER A 20 -15.18 -3.48 4.91
CA SER A 20 -16.20 -4.40 4.41
C SER A 20 -17.61 -3.87 4.69
N ASP A 21 -18.54 -4.14 3.78
CA ASP A 21 -19.92 -3.65 3.88
C ASP A 21 -20.60 -4.08 5.19
N TYR A 22 -20.30 -5.30 5.69
CA TYR A 22 -20.75 -5.75 7.00
C TYR A 22 -20.27 -4.86 8.17
N ARG A 23 -19.00 -4.46 8.17
CA ARG A 23 -18.45 -3.59 9.22
C ARG A 23 -19.02 -2.19 9.09
N VAL A 24 -19.15 -1.67 7.87
CA VAL A 24 -19.81 -0.38 7.61
C VAL A 24 -21.27 -0.41 8.06
N ALA A 25 -22.02 -1.47 7.80
CA ALA A 25 -23.40 -1.60 8.28
C ALA A 25 -23.50 -1.62 9.81
N TRP A 26 -22.48 -2.15 10.50
CA TRP A 26 -22.47 -2.23 11.96
C TRP A 26 -22.08 -0.92 12.65
N HIS A 27 -21.04 -0.22 12.19
CA HIS A 27 -20.54 1.01 12.85
C HIS A 27 -20.62 2.29 12.02
N GLY A 28 -21.03 2.22 10.75
CA GLY A 28 -21.28 3.39 9.88
C GLY A 28 -20.04 4.13 9.37
N LEU A 29 -18.82 3.61 9.52
CA LEU A 29 -17.58 4.34 9.22
C LEU A 29 -16.80 3.71 8.05
N ALA A 30 -16.33 4.52 7.11
CA ALA A 30 -15.57 4.04 5.94
C ALA A 30 -14.60 5.09 5.37
N ASP A 31 -14.29 6.12 6.16
CA ASP A 31 -13.63 7.35 5.75
C ASP A 31 -12.23 7.47 6.35
N TRP A 32 -11.42 6.42 6.22
CA TRP A 32 -10.11 6.36 6.88
C TRP A 32 -8.95 6.80 5.96
N ALA A 33 -8.06 7.62 6.50
CA ALA A 33 -6.76 7.93 5.90
C ALA A 33 -5.62 7.70 6.93
N PHE A 34 -4.60 6.93 6.55
CA PHE A 34 -3.45 6.59 7.39
C PHE A 34 -2.15 6.97 6.70
N LEU A 35 -1.64 8.16 7.03
CA LEU A 35 -0.45 8.71 6.39
C LEU A 35 0.81 8.40 7.20
N THR A 36 1.91 8.21 6.49
CA THR A 36 3.25 8.16 7.08
C THR A 36 4.09 9.30 6.54
N LEU A 37 5.00 9.83 7.37
CA LEU A 37 5.84 10.97 7.00
C LEU A 37 6.93 10.60 5.98
N GLU A 38 7.23 9.31 5.79
CA GLU A 38 8.17 8.86 4.77
C GLU A 38 7.59 8.96 3.34
N PHE A 39 6.26 8.87 3.20
CA PHE A 39 5.57 9.17 1.94
C PHE A 39 5.03 10.61 1.92
N ASN A 40 4.65 11.17 3.06
CA ASN A 40 3.99 12.47 3.13
C ASN A 40 4.72 13.38 4.12
N PRO A 41 5.91 13.92 3.75
CA PRO A 41 6.75 14.69 4.68
C PRO A 41 6.08 15.97 5.19
N HIS A 42 5.08 16.47 4.47
CA HIS A 42 4.30 17.66 4.81
C HIS A 42 2.88 17.33 5.26
N ALA A 43 2.58 16.09 5.63
CA ALA A 43 1.32 15.75 6.30
C ALA A 43 1.19 16.52 7.62
N PRO A 44 -0.04 16.77 8.12
CA PRO A 44 -0.24 17.49 9.37
C PRO A 44 0.45 16.78 10.53
N THR A 45 1.28 17.50 11.30
CA THR A 45 1.98 16.97 12.48
C THR A 45 1.29 17.32 13.81
N ARG A 46 0.25 18.15 13.74
CA ARG A 46 -0.60 18.55 14.86
C ARG A 46 -2.06 18.47 14.43
N PRO A 47 -2.98 18.06 15.31
CA PRO A 47 -4.41 18.08 15.00
C PRO A 47 -4.88 19.45 14.52
N GLY A 48 -5.75 19.48 13.51
CA GLY A 48 -6.31 20.71 12.95
C GLY A 48 -5.42 21.49 11.97
N HIS A 49 -4.10 21.25 11.93
CA HIS A 49 -3.20 21.96 11.04
C HIS A 49 -3.36 21.50 9.59
N SER A 50 -3.13 22.39 8.63
CA SER A 50 -3.08 22.02 7.21
C SER A 50 -1.83 21.18 6.88
N GLY A 51 -1.86 20.52 5.72
CA GLY A 51 -0.71 19.77 5.22
C GLY A 51 -0.82 19.45 3.73
N LEU A 52 0.08 18.61 3.25
CA LEU A 52 0.05 18.05 1.90
C LEU A 52 0.02 16.53 1.96
N PHE A 53 -0.72 15.94 1.03
CA PHE A 53 -0.67 14.53 0.71
C PHE A 53 -0.05 14.35 -0.68
N PHE A 54 0.93 13.46 -0.77
CA PHE A 54 1.65 13.21 -2.02
C PHE A 54 1.01 12.03 -2.77
N SER A 55 1.02 12.12 -4.08
CA SER A 55 0.42 11.16 -5.01
C SER A 55 1.44 10.73 -6.05
N PRO A 56 1.42 9.46 -6.52
CA PRO A 56 2.37 8.98 -7.54
C PRO A 56 2.24 9.67 -8.90
N ARG A 57 1.16 10.44 -9.10
CA ARG A 57 0.84 11.15 -10.34
C ARG A 57 0.20 12.48 -10.02
N LYS A 58 0.08 13.34 -11.03
CA LYS A 58 -0.66 14.60 -10.98
C LYS A 58 -2.00 14.45 -10.25
N ALA A 59 -2.23 15.36 -9.31
CA ALA A 59 -3.48 15.37 -8.57
C ALA A 59 -4.66 15.73 -9.49
N TRP A 60 -5.78 15.05 -9.26
CA TRP A 60 -7.03 15.25 -10.00
C TRP A 60 -8.22 15.09 -9.06
N ASP A 61 -9.36 15.67 -9.46
CA ASP A 61 -10.54 15.88 -8.62
C ASP A 61 -11.44 14.63 -8.46
N GLY A 62 -11.34 13.63 -9.33
CA GLY A 62 -12.17 12.42 -9.26
C GLY A 62 -11.63 11.30 -8.36
N TRP A 63 -10.53 11.49 -7.63
CA TRP A 63 -10.07 10.52 -6.64
C TRP A 63 -11.03 10.47 -5.43
N HIS A 64 -11.48 9.28 -5.00
CA HIS A 64 -12.46 9.16 -3.90
C HIS A 64 -12.12 9.90 -2.59
N GLY A 65 -10.84 10.16 -2.31
CA GLY A 65 -10.42 10.95 -1.14
C GLY A 65 -10.73 12.45 -1.23
N THR A 66 -11.07 12.97 -2.40
CA THR A 66 -11.53 14.36 -2.60
C THR A 66 -13.04 14.50 -2.37
N GLN A 67 -13.80 13.40 -2.45
CA GLN A 67 -15.28 13.44 -2.47
C GLN A 67 -15.90 13.68 -1.09
N ARG A 68 -15.19 13.34 -0.01
CA ARG A 68 -15.65 13.53 1.36
C ARG A 68 -14.48 13.74 2.32
N PRO A 69 -14.70 14.38 3.48
CA PRO A 69 -13.70 14.42 4.54
C PRO A 69 -13.33 13.02 5.02
N LEU A 70 -12.04 12.80 5.31
CA LEU A 70 -11.51 11.55 5.85
C LEU A 70 -10.96 11.74 7.26
N ARG A 71 -11.33 10.84 8.18
CA ARG A 71 -10.65 10.66 9.48
C ARG A 71 -9.20 10.30 9.24
N THR A 72 -8.33 11.28 9.47
CA THR A 72 -6.92 11.19 9.12
C THR A 72 -6.08 10.89 10.35
N PHE A 73 -5.28 9.86 10.26
CA PHE A 73 -4.25 9.50 11.22
C PHE A 73 -2.87 9.66 10.58
N VAL A 74 -1.92 10.21 11.32
CA VAL A 74 -0.52 10.31 10.87
C VAL A 74 0.37 9.56 11.83
N ARG A 75 1.30 8.78 11.28
CA ARG A 75 2.34 8.10 12.05
C ARG A 75 3.48 9.08 12.33
N LEU A 76 3.52 9.62 13.55
CA LEU A 76 4.55 10.58 13.99
C LEU A 76 5.85 9.90 14.42
N ALA A 77 5.77 8.66 14.89
CA ALA A 77 6.90 7.82 15.23
C ALA A 77 6.53 6.34 15.07
N GLU A 78 7.48 5.44 15.26
CA GLU A 78 7.23 4.00 15.24
C GLU A 78 6.08 3.64 16.18
N SER A 79 5.07 2.95 15.63
CA SER A 79 3.84 2.56 16.31
C SER A 79 2.98 3.70 16.91
N LYS A 80 3.40 4.97 16.81
CA LYS A 80 2.66 6.14 17.32
C LYS A 80 1.84 6.79 16.20
N TRP A 81 0.57 6.41 16.15
CA TRP A 81 -0.42 6.98 15.24
C TRP A 81 -1.29 7.99 15.99
N VAL A 82 -1.40 9.20 15.47
CA VAL A 82 -2.19 10.28 16.07
C VAL A 82 -3.34 10.64 15.13
N TYR A 83 -4.54 10.72 15.69
CA TYR A 83 -5.71 11.22 14.97
C TYR A 83 -5.62 12.74 14.83
N MET A 84 -5.61 13.23 13.60
CA MET A 84 -5.41 14.65 13.29
C MET A 84 -6.72 15.42 13.10
N GLY A 85 -7.83 14.73 12.82
CA GLY A 85 -9.13 15.33 12.50
C GLY A 85 -9.77 14.73 11.23
N GLN A 86 -10.84 15.39 10.77
CA GLN A 86 -11.44 15.17 9.45
C GLN A 86 -10.81 16.10 8.43
N TYR A 87 -10.24 15.54 7.36
CA TYR A 87 -9.56 16.33 6.32
C TYR A 87 -10.23 16.19 4.97
N LYS A 88 -10.40 17.32 4.28
CA LYS A 88 -10.64 17.36 2.84
C LYS A 88 -9.30 17.38 2.10
N PHE A 89 -9.26 16.69 0.96
CA PHE A 89 -8.13 16.65 0.06
C PHE A 89 -8.52 17.35 -1.24
N GLU A 90 -7.79 18.39 -1.60
CA GLU A 90 -8.05 19.19 -2.80
C GLU A 90 -6.85 19.08 -3.74
N PRO A 91 -7.04 18.85 -5.06
CA PRO A 91 -5.93 18.80 -5.99
C PRO A 91 -5.06 20.06 -5.90
N GLY A 92 -3.76 19.87 -5.75
CA GLY A 92 -2.76 20.91 -5.73
C GLY A 92 -1.86 20.86 -6.96
N ILE A 93 -0.80 21.65 -6.93
CA ILE A 93 0.23 21.69 -7.96
C ILE A 93 1.22 20.55 -7.68
N SER A 94 1.58 19.76 -8.70
CA SER A 94 2.62 18.74 -8.57
C SER A 94 3.96 19.38 -8.19
N LEU A 95 4.80 18.62 -7.51
CA LEU A 95 6.17 19.07 -7.26
C LEU A 95 6.91 19.19 -8.58
N THR A 96 7.62 20.31 -8.75
CA THR A 96 8.65 20.44 -9.79
C THR A 96 9.81 19.48 -9.51
N SER A 97 10.62 19.17 -10.53
CA SER A 97 11.86 18.40 -10.37
C SER A 97 12.78 19.00 -9.28
N ASP A 98 12.88 20.32 -9.19
CA ASP A 98 13.70 20.99 -8.19
C ASP A 98 13.13 20.87 -6.77
N GLU A 99 11.81 20.97 -6.60
CA GLU A 99 11.14 20.74 -5.31
C GLU A 99 11.21 19.27 -4.88
N TRP A 100 11.17 18.36 -5.84
CA TRP A 100 11.38 16.94 -5.63
C TRP A 100 12.80 16.65 -5.15
N LYS A 101 13.82 17.20 -5.81
CA LYS A 101 15.23 17.05 -5.41
C LYS A 101 15.54 17.64 -4.04
N LYS A 102 14.78 18.64 -3.59
CA LYS A 102 14.87 19.20 -2.22
C LYS A 102 14.31 18.27 -1.15
N GLN A 103 13.56 17.24 -1.51
CA GLN A 103 13.07 16.26 -0.55
C GLN A 103 14.22 15.44 0.03
N ARG A 104 14.08 15.01 1.28
CA ARG A 104 15.04 14.12 1.94
C ARG A 104 15.21 12.84 1.12
N ASP A 105 16.44 12.31 1.04
CA ASP A 105 16.72 11.06 0.32
C ASP A 105 15.80 9.91 0.74
N LYS A 106 15.49 9.80 2.03
CA LYS A 106 14.57 8.79 2.53
C LYS A 106 13.18 8.89 1.89
N VAL A 107 12.65 10.10 1.67
CA VAL A 107 11.36 10.32 1.02
C VAL A 107 11.46 9.92 -0.46
N ARG A 108 12.51 10.38 -1.15
CA ARG A 108 12.73 10.07 -2.57
C ARG A 108 12.83 8.57 -2.82
N SER A 109 13.67 7.87 -2.07
CA SER A 109 13.82 6.41 -2.18
C SER A 109 12.54 5.67 -1.79
N THR A 110 11.79 6.14 -0.80
CA THR A 110 10.53 5.50 -0.35
C THR A 110 9.47 5.56 -1.44
N TRP A 111 9.31 6.71 -2.09
CA TRP A 111 8.40 6.89 -3.22
C TRP A 111 8.83 6.09 -4.45
N ALA A 112 10.08 6.22 -4.90
CA ALA A 112 10.57 5.47 -6.05
C ALA A 112 10.38 3.96 -5.86
N TYR A 113 10.73 3.44 -4.67
CA TYR A 113 10.51 2.03 -4.34
C TYR A 113 9.03 1.68 -4.28
N GLY A 114 8.23 2.48 -3.56
CA GLY A 114 6.80 2.25 -3.38
C GLY A 114 6.05 2.18 -4.71
N VAL A 115 6.32 3.13 -5.61
CA VAL A 115 5.74 3.18 -6.96
C VAL A 115 6.14 1.94 -7.76
N HIS A 116 7.42 1.59 -7.72
CA HIS A 116 7.97 0.47 -8.48
C HIS A 116 7.32 -0.87 -8.09
N VAL A 117 7.18 -1.16 -6.79
CA VAL A 117 6.73 -2.46 -6.31
C VAL A 117 5.22 -2.56 -6.12
N SER A 118 4.51 -1.44 -5.97
CA SER A 118 3.09 -1.45 -5.61
C SER A 118 2.18 -1.39 -6.83
N GLN A 119 0.98 -1.97 -6.71
CA GLN A 119 0.01 -1.98 -7.80
C GLN A 119 -0.48 -0.56 -8.16
N TRP A 120 -0.57 0.36 -7.19
CA TRP A 120 -0.97 1.76 -7.41
C TRP A 120 0.06 2.56 -8.22
N GLY A 121 1.32 2.11 -8.28
CA GLY A 121 2.37 2.73 -9.07
C GLY A 121 2.57 2.13 -10.47
N SER A 122 1.84 1.06 -10.81
CA SER A 122 2.10 0.27 -12.03
C SER A 122 2.04 1.07 -13.35
N GLU A 123 1.21 2.10 -13.46
CA GLU A 123 1.21 2.96 -14.66
C GLU A 123 2.47 3.81 -14.78
N VAL A 124 2.94 4.40 -13.68
CA VAL A 124 4.19 5.16 -13.67
C VAL A 124 5.35 4.26 -14.06
N THR A 125 5.42 3.05 -13.49
CA THR A 125 6.45 2.07 -13.85
C THR A 125 6.40 1.71 -15.35
N ARG A 126 5.21 1.62 -15.96
CA ARG A 126 5.07 1.38 -17.41
C ARG A 126 5.55 2.57 -18.22
N ARG A 127 5.21 3.80 -17.84
CA ARG A 127 5.68 5.02 -18.53
C ARG A 127 7.21 5.12 -18.50
N VAL A 128 7.82 4.87 -17.34
CA VAL A 128 9.28 4.80 -17.19
C VAL A 128 9.89 3.71 -18.07
N TRP A 129 9.29 2.52 -18.11
CA TRP A 129 9.72 1.44 -19.00
C TRP A 129 9.67 1.84 -20.49
N PHE A 130 8.57 2.45 -20.93
CA PHE A 130 8.43 2.90 -22.31
C PHE A 130 9.47 3.95 -22.69
N ARG A 131 9.76 4.92 -21.80
CA ARG A 131 10.81 5.93 -22.04
C ARG A 131 12.21 5.31 -22.07
N LYS A 132 12.46 4.30 -21.25
CA LYS A 132 13.71 3.55 -21.28
C LYS A 132 13.91 2.83 -22.63
N GLU A 133 12.85 2.21 -23.16
CA GLU A 133 12.92 1.44 -24.41
C GLU A 133 12.88 2.32 -25.68
N ARG A 134 12.17 3.45 -25.63
CA ARG A 134 11.83 4.26 -26.82
C ARG A 134 12.35 5.70 -26.79
N GLY A 135 12.99 6.12 -25.71
CA GLY A 135 13.56 7.46 -25.50
C GLY A 135 12.76 8.32 -24.52
N ALA A 136 13.44 9.28 -23.89
CA ALA A 136 12.91 10.13 -22.81
C ALA A 136 11.63 10.90 -23.16
N ASP A 137 11.50 11.34 -24.42
CA ASP A 137 10.34 12.12 -24.88
C ASP A 137 9.13 11.26 -25.26
N TYR A 138 9.23 9.93 -25.13
CA TYR A 138 8.15 9.02 -25.51
C TYR A 138 7.00 9.05 -24.49
N GLU A 139 5.78 9.30 -24.96
CA GLU A 139 4.56 9.15 -24.16
C GLU A 139 3.69 8.02 -24.72
N PRO A 140 3.49 6.92 -23.97
CA PRO A 140 2.73 5.77 -24.44
C PRO A 140 1.24 6.09 -24.59
N THR A 141 0.58 5.45 -25.56
CA THR A 141 -0.87 5.54 -25.70
C THR A 141 -1.59 4.72 -24.62
N LYS A 142 -2.91 4.90 -24.49
CA LYS A 142 -3.71 4.12 -23.54
C LYS A 142 -3.66 2.63 -23.87
N GLU A 143 -3.76 2.29 -25.15
CA GLU A 143 -3.72 0.92 -25.66
C GLU A 143 -2.37 0.27 -25.33
N GLU A 144 -1.27 0.98 -25.53
CA GLU A 144 0.06 0.49 -25.19
C GLU A 144 0.26 0.27 -23.69
N LEU A 145 -0.29 1.17 -22.87
CA LEU A 145 -0.30 0.99 -21.42
C LEU A 145 -1.10 -0.25 -21.03
N GLU A 146 -2.29 -0.46 -21.61
CA GLU A 146 -3.14 -1.63 -21.38
C GLU A 146 -2.44 -2.93 -21.78
N ASP A 147 -1.83 -3.00 -22.96
CA ASP A 147 -1.05 -4.15 -23.41
C ASP A 147 0.15 -4.43 -22.49
N ALA A 148 0.85 -3.38 -22.06
CA ALA A 148 1.94 -3.48 -21.09
C ALA A 148 1.45 -3.95 -19.71
N ALA A 149 0.17 -3.75 -19.35
CA ALA A 149 -0.39 -4.22 -18.08
C ALA A 149 -0.32 -5.74 -17.93
N LEU A 150 -0.42 -6.48 -19.04
CA LEU A 150 -0.33 -7.94 -19.08
C LEU A 150 1.08 -8.45 -18.77
N ARG A 151 2.10 -7.60 -18.96
CA ARG A 151 3.53 -7.93 -18.80
C ARG A 151 4.18 -7.25 -17.59
N MET A 152 3.38 -6.76 -16.63
CA MET A 152 3.87 -6.02 -15.46
C MET A 152 4.94 -6.76 -14.65
N GLY A 153 4.87 -8.10 -14.58
CA GLY A 153 5.85 -8.90 -13.88
C GLY A 153 7.26 -8.82 -14.49
N ASP A 154 7.35 -8.72 -15.82
CA ASP A 154 8.63 -8.63 -16.53
C ASP A 154 9.11 -7.19 -16.59
N ILE A 155 8.21 -6.24 -16.83
CA ILE A 155 8.50 -4.80 -16.77
C ILE A 155 9.16 -4.42 -15.43
N ARG A 156 8.67 -4.96 -14.30
CA ARG A 156 9.27 -4.71 -12.98
C ARG A 156 10.66 -5.31 -12.79
N LYS A 157 11.07 -6.29 -13.59
CA LYS A 157 12.44 -6.84 -13.56
C LYS A 157 13.39 -5.99 -14.40
N GLU A 158 12.88 -5.35 -15.46
CA GLU A 158 13.65 -4.55 -16.40
C GLU A 158 13.84 -3.10 -15.92
N VAL A 159 12.82 -2.52 -15.27
CA VAL A 159 12.92 -1.19 -14.64
C VAL A 159 13.62 -1.32 -13.30
N THR A 160 14.70 -0.58 -13.12
CA THR A 160 15.44 -0.54 -11.85
C THR A 160 14.92 0.57 -10.95
N LEU A 161 15.28 0.52 -9.65
CA LEU A 161 14.98 1.62 -8.74
C LEU A 161 15.69 2.93 -9.16
N GLN A 162 16.86 2.85 -9.80
CA GLN A 162 17.57 4.02 -10.30
C GLN A 162 16.84 4.66 -11.48
N ASP A 163 16.27 3.85 -12.39
CA ASP A 163 15.44 4.35 -13.48
C ASP A 163 14.24 5.15 -12.94
N MET A 164 13.60 4.66 -11.87
CA MET A 164 12.50 5.36 -11.21
C MET A 164 12.94 6.68 -10.55
N ILE A 165 14.10 6.70 -9.88
CA ILE A 165 14.63 7.93 -9.27
C ILE A 165 14.97 8.95 -10.36
N ALA A 166 15.64 8.50 -11.43
CA ALA A 166 16.04 9.34 -12.54
C ALA A 166 14.82 9.98 -13.23
N ALA A 167 13.74 9.22 -13.44
CA ALA A 167 12.51 9.75 -14.05
C ALA A 167 11.92 10.93 -13.26
N TYR A 168 11.88 10.85 -11.93
CA TYR A 168 11.43 11.97 -11.09
C TYR A 168 12.46 13.12 -11.03
N ASP A 169 13.75 12.79 -10.93
CA ASP A 169 14.82 13.80 -10.88
C ASP A 169 14.94 14.56 -12.22
N GLN A 170 14.57 13.95 -13.35
CA GLN A 170 14.59 14.59 -14.67
C GLN A 170 13.26 15.30 -15.00
N GLY A 171 12.20 15.05 -14.22
CA GLY A 171 10.88 15.63 -14.44
C GLY A 171 10.03 14.91 -15.50
N GLU A 172 10.44 13.71 -15.92
CA GLU A 172 9.63 12.82 -16.77
C GLU A 172 8.40 12.28 -16.02
N GLU A 173 8.56 12.09 -14.72
CA GLU A 173 7.49 11.78 -13.77
C GLU A 173 7.43 12.85 -12.68
N GLU A 174 6.23 13.09 -12.16
CA GLU A 174 6.00 14.09 -11.12
C GLU A 174 5.19 13.52 -9.95
N ILE A 175 5.48 14.01 -8.75
CA ILE A 175 4.70 13.73 -7.55
C ILE A 175 3.59 14.77 -7.46
N GLY A 176 2.34 14.34 -7.67
CA GLY A 176 1.18 15.19 -7.45
C GLY A 176 1.02 15.52 -5.97
N THR A 177 0.44 16.67 -5.68
CA THR A 177 0.11 17.05 -4.31
C THR A 177 -1.39 17.28 -4.16
N TYR A 178 -1.92 16.91 -3.00
CA TYR A 178 -3.24 17.30 -2.55
C TYR A 178 -3.09 18.18 -1.32
N LYS A 179 -3.70 19.36 -1.34
CA LYS A 179 -3.83 20.21 -0.16
C LYS A 179 -4.78 19.56 0.83
N MET A 180 -4.33 19.45 2.07
CA MET A 180 -5.12 18.90 3.16
C MET A 180 -5.62 20.04 4.04
N THR A 181 -6.95 20.18 4.15
CA THR A 181 -7.60 21.16 5.03
C THR A 181 -8.42 20.44 6.09
N CYS A 182 -8.16 20.72 7.37
CA CYS A 182 -8.98 20.18 8.45
C CYS A 182 -10.36 20.87 8.44
N VAL A 183 -11.42 20.09 8.48
CA VAL A 183 -12.81 20.57 8.46
C VAL A 183 -13.61 20.14 9.68
N GLY A 184 -12.99 19.43 10.61
CA GLY A 184 -13.62 18.97 11.83
C GLY A 184 -12.68 18.15 12.69
N TYR A 185 -13.04 18.00 13.95
CA TYR A 185 -12.36 17.11 14.89
C TYR A 185 -13.43 16.41 15.73
N ASP A 186 -13.49 15.09 15.62
CA ASP A 186 -14.49 14.26 16.29
C ASP A 186 -14.01 13.87 17.68
N GLU A 187 -14.24 14.74 18.66
CA GLU A 187 -13.81 14.53 20.05
C GLU A 187 -14.47 13.30 20.68
N GLU A 188 -15.76 13.06 20.39
CA GLU A 188 -16.45 11.89 20.96
C GLU A 188 -15.88 10.59 20.39
N PHE A 189 -15.50 10.56 19.11
CA PHE A 189 -14.76 9.42 18.56
C PHE A 189 -13.48 9.13 19.35
N VAL A 190 -12.70 10.16 19.70
CA VAL A 190 -11.49 9.98 20.53
C VAL A 190 -11.83 9.45 21.92
N ARG A 191 -12.84 10.02 22.58
CA ARG A 191 -13.31 9.55 23.90
C ARG A 191 -13.79 8.10 23.87
N ILE A 192 -14.46 7.69 22.79
CA ILE A 192 -14.87 6.30 22.57
C ILE A 192 -13.65 5.39 22.44
N LEU A 193 -12.63 5.80 21.69
CA LEU A 193 -11.38 5.04 21.57
C LEU A 193 -10.68 4.90 22.93
N GLU A 194 -10.64 5.97 23.73
CA GLU A 194 -10.05 5.93 25.06
C GLU A 194 -10.79 4.98 26.00
N ARG A 195 -12.12 5.08 26.06
CA ARG A 195 -12.97 4.17 26.87
C ARG A 195 -12.77 2.71 26.50
N ASN A 196 -12.55 2.42 25.22
CA ASN A 196 -12.38 1.06 24.71
C ASN A 196 -10.93 0.58 24.68
N ALA A 197 -9.95 1.41 25.03
CA ALA A 197 -8.53 1.08 24.90
C ALA A 197 -8.15 -0.15 25.74
N GLN A 198 -8.71 -0.25 26.94
CA GLN A 198 -8.50 -1.38 27.88
C GLN A 198 -8.97 -2.74 27.33
N HIS A 199 -9.91 -2.76 26.39
CA HIS A 199 -10.43 -3.98 25.79
C HIS A 199 -9.58 -4.46 24.61
N TYR A 200 -8.65 -3.63 24.13
CA TYR A 200 -7.79 -3.97 23.02
C TYR A 200 -6.60 -4.82 23.46
N LYS A 201 -6.50 -6.02 22.90
CA LYS A 201 -5.31 -6.88 23.02
C LYS A 201 -4.51 -6.78 21.73
N VAL A 202 -3.24 -6.42 21.84
CA VAL A 202 -2.32 -6.42 20.69
C VAL A 202 -2.23 -7.86 20.18
N PRO A 203 -2.40 -8.11 18.86
CA PRO A 203 -2.17 -9.43 18.30
C PRO A 203 -0.76 -9.90 18.65
N LEU A 204 -0.62 -11.08 19.24
CA LEU A 204 0.68 -11.69 19.47
C LEU A 204 1.40 -11.78 18.13
N THR A 205 2.57 -11.16 18.02
CA THR A 205 3.47 -11.44 16.92
C THR A 205 3.84 -12.90 17.04
N ASN A 206 3.47 -13.73 16.07
CA ASN A 206 3.99 -15.08 16.00
C ASN A 206 5.51 -14.96 15.88
N ASP A 207 6.21 -15.17 16.99
CA ASP A 207 7.64 -15.37 16.98
C ASP A 207 7.91 -16.50 16.00
N LYS A 208 8.75 -16.19 15.00
CA LYS A 208 9.22 -17.15 14.02
C LYS A 208 9.68 -18.38 14.79
N LYS A 209 8.96 -19.51 14.65
CA LYS A 209 9.50 -20.82 15.01
C LYS A 209 10.84 -20.93 14.31
N GLY A 210 11.91 -20.86 15.11
CA GLY A 210 13.27 -20.98 14.62
C GLY A 210 13.41 -22.29 13.87
N THR A 211 13.65 -22.22 12.57
CA THR A 211 14.22 -23.32 11.81
C THR A 211 15.67 -23.48 12.26
N GLY A 212 15.86 -24.24 13.33
CA GLY A 212 17.17 -24.70 13.75
C GLY A 212 17.79 -25.55 12.64
N LYS A 213 18.80 -24.99 11.96
CA LYS A 213 19.82 -25.76 11.24
C LYS A 213 20.62 -26.54 12.27
N GLY A 214 20.33 -27.83 12.41
CA GLY A 214 21.20 -28.81 13.05
C GLY A 214 21.80 -29.71 11.98
N THR A 215 23.05 -29.44 11.63
CA THR A 215 23.94 -30.34 10.88
C THR A 215 24.25 -31.59 11.69
N GLY A 216 24.15 -32.77 11.06
CA GLY A 216 24.59 -34.04 11.66
C GLY A 216 24.38 -35.21 10.71
N GLU A 217 25.43 -35.56 9.97
CA GLU A 217 25.54 -36.77 9.15
C GLU A 217 25.57 -38.05 10.00
N GLY A 218 24.98 -39.11 9.46
CA GLY A 218 25.52 -40.47 9.59
C GLY A 218 24.71 -41.49 10.41
N ALA A 219 23.87 -42.29 9.74
CA ALA A 219 23.93 -43.76 9.82
C ALA A 219 22.91 -44.41 8.86
N ARG A 220 23.45 -45.06 7.82
CA ARG A 220 22.71 -45.96 6.92
C ARG A 220 22.36 -47.27 7.64
N LYS A 221 21.14 -47.77 7.46
CA LYS A 221 20.85 -49.20 7.26
C LYS A 221 19.55 -49.32 6.47
N GLY A 222 19.66 -49.82 5.24
CA GLY A 222 18.51 -50.08 4.38
C GLY A 222 17.99 -51.49 4.57
N THR A 223 16.70 -51.68 4.28
CA THR A 223 16.21 -52.93 3.71
C THR A 223 15.06 -52.63 2.75
N ARG A 224 15.25 -53.11 1.52
CA ARG A 224 14.40 -53.06 0.33
C ARG A 224 13.37 -54.19 0.41
N SER A 225 12.08 -53.97 0.10
CA SER A 225 11.28 -54.92 -0.69
C SER A 225 9.84 -54.46 -1.03
N LYS A 226 9.59 -54.33 -2.35
CA LYS A 226 8.42 -54.74 -3.16
C LYS A 226 6.99 -54.25 -2.86
N ARG A 227 6.57 -53.26 -3.69
CA ARG A 227 5.51 -53.32 -4.73
C ARG A 227 4.39 -54.38 -4.57
N LYS A 228 3.12 -53.93 -4.54
CA LYS A 228 2.06 -54.49 -5.39
C LYS A 228 0.90 -53.49 -5.61
N GLN A 229 0.73 -53.08 -6.87
CA GLN A 229 -0.53 -52.60 -7.45
C GLN A 229 -1.47 -53.79 -7.62
N THR A 230 -2.77 -53.58 -7.41
CA THR A 230 -3.81 -54.35 -8.11
C THR A 230 -5.04 -53.46 -8.31
N GLU A 231 -5.32 -53.13 -9.57
CA GLU A 231 -6.67 -52.87 -10.07
C GLU A 231 -7.41 -54.20 -10.21
N THR A 232 -8.70 -54.22 -9.89
CA THR A 232 -9.66 -55.14 -10.54
C THR A 232 -11.03 -54.48 -10.66
N THR A 233 -11.28 -53.99 -11.87
CA THR A 233 -12.48 -54.04 -12.73
C THR A 233 -13.86 -54.42 -12.17
N LYS A 234 -14.82 -53.49 -12.42
CA LYS A 234 -16.26 -53.56 -12.80
C LYS A 234 -17.12 -54.79 -12.48
N LEU A 235 -18.35 -54.51 -12.03
CA LEU A 235 -19.59 -54.96 -12.71
C LEU A 235 -20.79 -54.06 -12.36
N GLU A 236 -21.53 -53.70 -13.41
CA GLU A 236 -22.80 -52.94 -13.42
C GLU A 236 -23.98 -53.82 -12.94
N SER A 237 -25.02 -53.21 -12.34
CA SER A 237 -26.42 -53.48 -12.71
C SER A 237 -27.41 -52.58 -11.94
N HIS A 238 -28.15 -51.79 -12.74
CA HIS A 238 -29.55 -51.34 -12.67
C HIS A 238 -30.49 -51.58 -11.47
N GLN A 239 -31.40 -50.59 -11.34
CA GLN A 239 -32.78 -50.56 -10.80
C GLN A 239 -32.90 -50.64 -9.26
N GLU A 240 -33.72 -49.83 -8.58
CA GLU A 240 -34.96 -49.09 -8.93
C GLU A 240 -34.89 -47.58 -8.63
#